data_AF-A0A511CG65-F1
#
_entry.id   AF-A0A511CG65-F1
#
_cell.length_a   1.000
_cell.length_b   1.000
_cell.length_c   1.000
_cell.angle_alpha   90.00
_cell.angle_beta   90.00
_cell.angle_gamma   90.00
#
_symmetry.space_group_name_H-M   'P 1'
#
loop_
_entity.id
_entity.type
_entity.pdbx_description
1 polymer ?
#
loop_
_entity_poly.entity_id
_entity_poly.type
_entity_poly.pdbx_seq_one_letter_code
_entity_poly.pdbx_strand_id
1 'polypeptide(L)'
;MHEFNSGIWSRLEQKIRFWAVKYNGLLIVTGGVLKGSLKTIGDEEVVVPNYFYKIALNYSNGNCKMIAFLVPNEKSSKPIFDYVVAVDKIESITGIDFFPKLEDKLENNLEKNVNISSWFAK
;
A
#
# COMPACT_ATOMS: atom_id res chain seq x y z
N MET A 1 16.29 -7.09 6.35
CA MET A 1 15.83 -6.88 4.96
C MET A 1 15.35 -8.18 4.31
N HIS A 2 16.14 -9.26 4.30
CA HIS A 2 15.68 -10.54 3.71
C HIS A 2 14.37 -11.07 4.30
N GLU A 3 14.21 -11.09 5.61
CA GLU A 3 13.00 -11.62 6.27
C GLU A 3 11.73 -10.78 6.03
N PHE A 4 11.87 -9.48 5.81
CA PHE A 4 10.75 -8.61 5.42
C PHE A 4 10.28 -8.96 3.99
N ASN A 5 11.22 -9.02 3.05
CA ASN A 5 10.96 -9.29 1.64
C ASN A 5 10.41 -10.70 1.41
N SER A 6 11.05 -11.73 1.98
CA SER A 6 10.59 -13.12 1.86
C SER A 6 9.37 -13.43 2.73
N GLY A 7 9.07 -12.56 3.70
CA GLY A 7 7.96 -12.70 4.64
C GLY A 7 6.72 -11.89 4.25
N ILE A 8 6.41 -10.87 5.04
CA ILE A 8 5.16 -10.11 4.95
C ILE A 8 4.97 -9.46 3.57
N TRP A 9 6.05 -8.97 2.97
CA TRP A 9 5.98 -8.32 1.66
C TRP A 9 5.61 -9.29 0.54
N SER A 10 6.25 -10.47 0.50
CA SER A 10 5.88 -11.55 -0.43
C SER A 10 4.43 -12.01 -0.27
N ARG A 11 3.95 -12.15 0.98
CA ARG A 11 2.52 -12.50 1.24
C ARG A 11 1.57 -11.43 0.69
N LEU A 12 1.91 -10.15 0.88
CA LEU A 12 1.12 -9.03 0.36
C LEU A 12 1.12 -9.04 -1.19
N GLU A 13 2.27 -9.26 -1.82
CA GLU A 13 2.39 -9.31 -3.28
C GLU A 13 1.59 -10.46 -3.89
N GLN A 14 1.60 -11.64 -3.26
CA GLN A 14 0.78 -12.77 -3.69
C GLN A 14 -0.71 -12.43 -3.60
N LYS A 15 -1.15 -11.75 -2.53
CA LYS A 15 -2.56 -11.36 -2.40
C LYS A 15 -2.97 -10.32 -3.44
N ILE A 16 -2.15 -9.30 -3.68
CA ILE A 16 -2.42 -8.28 -4.71
C ILE A 16 -2.47 -8.93 -6.10
N ARG A 17 -1.58 -9.88 -6.40
CA ARG A 17 -1.59 -10.62 -7.67
C ARG A 17 -2.88 -11.42 -7.85
N PHE A 18 -3.36 -12.07 -6.79
CA PHE A 18 -4.65 -12.74 -6.81
C PHE A 18 -5.80 -11.76 -7.10
N TRP A 19 -5.81 -10.58 -6.48
CA TRP A 19 -6.82 -9.56 -6.75
C TRP A 19 -6.73 -8.98 -8.17
N ALA A 20 -5.53 -8.79 -8.71
CA ALA A 20 -5.34 -8.33 -10.08
C ALA A 20 -6.01 -9.28 -11.09
N VAL A 21 -5.91 -10.59 -10.87
CA VAL A 21 -6.63 -11.59 -11.67
C VAL A 21 -8.14 -11.53 -11.40
N LYS A 22 -8.56 -11.53 -10.12
CA LYS A 22 -9.99 -11.51 -9.73
C LYS A 22 -10.75 -10.33 -10.31
N TYR A 23 -10.12 -9.16 -10.38
CA TYR A 23 -10.76 -7.92 -10.82
C TYR A 23 -10.39 -7.50 -12.25
N ASN A 24 -9.71 -8.37 -13.00
CA ASN A 24 -9.27 -8.10 -14.37
C ASN A 24 -8.46 -6.80 -14.52
N GLY A 25 -7.59 -6.53 -13.53
CA GLY A 25 -6.74 -5.34 -13.49
C GLY A 25 -6.82 -4.58 -12.16
N LEU A 26 -5.67 -4.03 -11.78
CA LEU A 26 -5.51 -3.10 -10.66
C LEU A 26 -4.51 -2.01 -11.05
N LEU A 27 -4.77 -0.78 -10.62
CA LEU A 27 -3.73 0.25 -10.57
C LEU A 27 -3.03 0.13 -9.22
N ILE A 28 -1.71 -0.06 -9.24
CA ILE A 28 -0.90 -0.23 -8.03
C ILE A 28 0.13 0.89 -7.94
N VAL A 29 0.17 1.56 -6.79
CA VAL A 29 1.24 2.51 -6.42
C VAL A 29 2.02 1.92 -5.24
N THR A 30 3.36 1.92 -5.31
CA THR A 30 4.20 1.33 -4.26
C THR A 30 5.50 2.09 -4.10
N GLY A 31 6.04 2.11 -2.89
CA GLY A 31 7.28 2.81 -2.58
C GLY A 31 7.69 2.65 -1.12
N GLY A 32 8.86 3.21 -0.79
CA GLY A 32 9.30 3.40 0.58
C GLY A 32 8.90 4.78 1.11
N VAL A 33 8.67 4.89 2.41
CA VAL A 33 8.49 6.20 3.06
C VAL A 33 9.87 6.80 3.30
N LEU A 34 10.21 7.84 2.54
CA LEU A 34 11.51 8.51 2.55
C LEU A 34 11.55 9.77 3.45
N LYS A 35 10.77 9.79 4.53
CA LYS A 35 10.77 10.88 5.52
C LYS A 35 11.25 10.41 6.89
N GLY A 36 11.83 11.35 7.64
CA GLY A 36 12.34 11.13 9.00
C GLY A 36 13.79 10.64 9.03
N SER A 37 14.21 10.11 10.17
CA SER A 37 15.55 9.55 10.36
C SER A 37 15.64 8.18 9.70
N LEU A 38 16.39 8.09 8.60
CA LEU A 38 16.57 6.88 7.81
C LEU A 38 18.01 6.40 7.91
N LYS A 39 18.19 5.09 7.88
CA LYS A 39 19.51 4.47 7.80
C LYS A 39 19.95 4.40 6.35
N THR A 40 21.25 4.42 6.12
CA THR A 40 21.86 4.19 4.81
C THR A 40 22.66 2.88 4.84
N ILE A 41 22.92 2.29 3.67
CA ILE A 41 23.73 1.09 3.52
C ILE A 41 24.70 1.22 2.33
N GLY A 42 25.88 0.60 2.48
CA GLY A 42 26.93 0.62 1.45
C GLY A 42 27.65 1.96 1.36
N ASP A 43 28.73 1.99 0.58
CA ASP A 43 29.56 3.18 0.39
C ASP A 43 28.82 4.30 -0.36
N GLU A 44 27.82 3.94 -1.17
CA GLU A 44 26.93 4.85 -1.88
C GLU A 44 25.80 5.41 -1.00
N GLU A 45 25.79 5.09 0.30
CA GLU A 45 24.82 5.55 1.30
C GLU A 45 23.36 5.39 0.86
N VAL A 46 23.02 4.22 0.29
CA VAL A 46 21.66 3.95 -0.20
C VAL A 46 20.67 3.98 0.96
N VAL A 47 19.68 4.87 0.88
CA VAL A 47 18.65 5.06 1.91
C VAL A 47 17.77 3.81 2.06
N VAL A 48 17.57 3.38 3.30
CA VAL A 48 16.70 2.27 3.68
C VAL A 48 15.44 2.82 4.36
N PRO A 49 14.25 2.73 3.71
CA PRO A 49 13.00 3.17 4.29
C PRO A 49 12.65 2.40 5.58
N ASN A 50 12.09 3.10 6.56
CA ASN A 50 11.53 2.47 7.77
C ASN A 50 10.19 1.77 7.49
N TYR A 51 9.46 2.23 6.46
CA TYR A 51 8.18 1.67 6.04
C TYR A 51 8.12 1.58 4.52
N PHE A 52 7.37 0.60 4.04
CA PHE A 52 6.97 0.48 2.64
C PHE A 52 5.45 0.54 2.54
N TYR A 53 4.96 1.02 1.40
CA TYR A 53 3.54 1.04 1.12
C TYR A 53 3.20 0.39 -0.22
N LYS A 54 1.98 -0.15 -0.28
CA LYS A 54 1.28 -0.52 -1.52
C LYS A 54 -0.14 0.01 -1.44
N ILE A 55 -0.58 0.68 -2.48
CA ILE A 55 -1.94 1.16 -2.64
C ILE A 55 -2.50 0.50 -3.89
N ALA A 56 -3.64 -0.15 -3.76
CA ALA A 56 -4.34 -0.81 -4.86
C ALA A 56 -5.68 -0.13 -5.10
N LEU A 57 -5.88 0.30 -6.33
CA LEU A 57 -7.14 0.86 -6.82
C LEU A 57 -7.73 -0.10 -7.86
N ASN A 58 -8.97 -0.49 -7.64
CA ASN A 58 -9.78 -1.18 -8.64
C ASN A 58 -10.87 -0.23 -9.14
N TYR A 59 -10.89 -0.02 -10.44
CA TYR A 59 -11.94 0.73 -11.13
C TYR A 59 -12.64 -0.22 -12.10
N SER A 60 -13.89 -0.59 -11.82
CA SER A 60 -14.62 -1.57 -12.64
C SER A 60 -16.12 -1.30 -12.63
N ASN A 61 -16.73 -1.20 -13.82
CA ASN A 61 -18.18 -1.06 -14.02
C ASN A 61 -18.80 0.07 -13.17
N GLY A 62 -18.15 1.24 -13.12
CA GLY A 62 -18.62 2.39 -12.33
C GLY A 62 -18.45 2.27 -10.81
N ASN A 63 -17.90 1.15 -10.33
CA ASN A 63 -17.52 0.97 -8.94
C ASN A 63 -16.02 1.18 -8.77
N CYS A 64 -15.66 2.01 -7.80
CA CYS A 64 -14.28 2.26 -7.43
C CYS A 64 -14.04 1.77 -6.00
N LYS A 65 -12.96 1.04 -5.78
CA LYS A 65 -12.53 0.67 -4.44
C LYS A 65 -11.02 0.73 -4.31
N MET A 66 -10.59 1.05 -3.10
CA MET A 66 -9.20 1.29 -2.76
C MET A 66 -8.81 0.50 -1.52
N ILE A 67 -7.54 0.09 -1.45
CA ILE A 67 -6.95 -0.45 -0.23
C ILE A 67 -5.49 -0.06 -0.16
N ALA A 68 -5.04 0.36 1.02
CA ALA A 68 -3.68 0.79 1.26
C ALA A 68 -3.06 -0.06 2.37
N PHE A 69 -1.78 -0.39 2.19
CA PHE A 69 -0.98 -1.11 3.17
C PHE A 69 0.23 -0.27 3.53
N LEU A 70 0.50 -0.14 4.83
CA LEU A 70 1.73 0.48 5.34
C LEU A 70 2.44 -0.54 6.23
N VAL A 71 3.56 -1.05 5.76
CA VAL A 71 4.28 -2.16 6.39
C VAL A 71 5.64 -1.69 6.88
N PRO A 72 5.98 -1.90 8.17
CA PRO A 72 7.32 -1.59 8.66
C PRO A 72 8.35 -2.51 7.99
N ASN A 73 9.55 -1.98 7.71
CA ASN A 73 10.66 -2.70 7.11
C ASN A 73 11.34 -3.64 8.13
N GLU A 74 10.59 -4.58 8.66
CA GLU A 74 11.01 -5.55 9.67
C GLU A 74 10.31 -6.89 9.46
N LYS A 75 10.79 -7.93 10.16
CA LYS A 75 10.17 -9.24 10.12
C LYS A 75 8.78 -9.17 10.75
N SER A 76 7.78 -9.78 10.08
CA SER A 76 6.46 -9.95 10.65
C SER A 76 5.80 -11.27 10.26
N SER A 77 5.20 -11.91 11.26
CA SER A 77 4.29 -13.04 11.12
C SER A 77 2.80 -12.63 11.16
N LYS A 78 2.50 -11.34 11.38
CA LYS A 78 1.14 -10.83 11.42
C LYS A 78 0.46 -10.98 10.05
N PRO A 79 -0.88 -11.10 10.03
CA PRO A 79 -1.64 -11.13 8.79
C PRO A 79 -1.57 -9.77 8.07
N ILE A 80 -1.72 -9.77 6.74
CA ILE A 80 -1.62 -8.54 5.94
C ILE A 80 -2.71 -7.51 6.27
N PHE A 81 -3.86 -7.93 6.81
CA PHE A 81 -4.96 -7.02 7.14
C PHE A 81 -4.63 -6.11 8.33
N ASP A 82 -3.71 -6.51 9.22
CA ASP A 82 -3.22 -5.68 10.33
C ASP A 82 -2.44 -4.45 9.85
N TYR A 83 -2.02 -4.44 8.58
CA TYR A 83 -1.26 -3.36 7.96
C TYR A 83 -2.11 -2.44 7.08
N VAL A 84 -3.43 -2.65 7.06
CA VAL A 84 -4.32 -1.81 6.26
C VAL A 84 -4.49 -0.45 6.93
N VAL A 85 -4.31 0.60 6.14
CA VAL A 85 -4.47 1.99 6.56
C VAL A 85 -5.28 2.77 5.51
N ALA A 86 -5.78 3.95 5.91
CA ALA A 86 -6.33 4.94 4.98
C ALA A 86 -5.23 5.44 4.02
N VAL A 87 -5.59 5.84 2.80
CA VAL A 87 -4.62 6.45 1.89
C VAL A 87 -4.17 7.81 2.41
N ASP A 88 -5.08 8.62 2.98
CA ASP A 88 -4.76 9.86 3.69
C ASP A 88 -3.60 9.68 4.69
N LYS A 89 -3.52 8.51 5.35
CA LYS A 89 -2.43 8.23 6.29
C LYS A 89 -1.09 8.17 5.57
N ILE A 90 -1.04 7.52 4.42
CA ILE A 90 0.18 7.40 3.61
C ILE A 90 0.53 8.76 3.02
N GLU A 91 -0.44 9.50 2.48
CA GLU A 91 -0.23 10.85 1.96
C GLU A 91 0.31 11.81 3.03
N SER A 92 -0.23 11.74 4.25
CA SER A 92 0.26 12.58 5.35
C SER A 92 1.74 12.33 5.69
N ILE A 93 2.22 11.09 5.55
CA ILE A 93 3.62 10.73 5.88
C ILE A 93 4.55 10.82 4.67
N THR A 94 4.05 10.75 3.44
CA THR A 94 4.87 10.88 2.21
C THR A 94 4.84 12.31 1.66
N GLY A 95 3.78 13.06 1.89
CA GLY A 95 3.48 14.33 1.23
C GLY A 95 3.15 14.19 -0.26
N ILE A 96 2.70 13.00 -0.68
CA ILE A 96 2.34 12.70 -2.07
C ILE A 96 0.83 12.57 -2.14
N ASP A 97 0.22 13.25 -3.11
CA ASP A 97 -1.14 12.98 -3.58
C ASP A 97 -1.07 11.86 -4.62
N PHE A 98 -1.66 10.71 -4.30
CA PHE A 98 -1.49 9.50 -5.12
C PHE A 98 -2.47 9.38 -6.28
N PHE A 99 -3.65 10.00 -6.18
CA PHE A 99 -4.69 9.87 -7.19
C PHE A 99 -5.31 11.22 -7.63
N PRO A 100 -4.50 12.25 -7.96
CA PRO A 100 -4.95 13.63 -8.22
C PRO A 100 -5.84 13.78 -9.47
N LYS A 101 -6.05 12.68 -10.20
CA LYS A 101 -6.88 12.62 -11.41
C LYS A 101 -8.28 12.03 -11.13
N LEU A 102 -8.54 11.54 -9.93
CA LEU A 102 -9.89 11.19 -9.50
C LEU A 102 -10.67 12.47 -9.22
N GLU A 103 -11.99 12.43 -9.34
CA GLU A 103 -12.84 13.54 -8.92
C GLU A 103 -12.72 13.72 -7.40
N ASP A 104 -12.49 14.95 -6.91
CA ASP A 104 -12.20 15.26 -5.50
C ASP A 104 -13.19 14.58 -4.53
N LYS A 105 -14.49 14.55 -4.86
CA LYS A 105 -15.51 13.95 -3.99
C LYS A 105 -15.35 12.43 -3.89
N LEU A 106 -15.01 11.78 -4.99
CA LEU A 106 -14.77 10.33 -5.04
C LEU A 106 -13.47 9.99 -4.33
N GLU A 107 -12.39 10.73 -4.64
CA GLU A 107 -11.08 10.62 -4.02
C GLU A 107 -11.17 10.74 -2.50
N ASN A 108 -11.68 11.87 -1.99
CA ASN A 108 -11.84 12.12 -0.56
C ASN A 108 -12.66 11.04 0.15
N ASN A 109 -13.64 10.44 -0.54
CA ASN A 109 -14.41 9.35 0.03
C ASN A 109 -13.61 8.05 0.10
N LEU A 110 -12.86 7.72 -0.95
CA LEU A 110 -12.10 6.47 -1.02
C LEU A 110 -10.88 6.49 -0.08
N GLU A 111 -10.19 7.61 0.00
CA GLU A 111 -8.90 7.68 0.68
C GLU A 111 -9.03 7.68 2.21
N LYS A 112 -10.12 8.27 2.72
CA LYS A 112 -10.47 8.29 4.15
C LYS A 112 -11.02 6.97 4.65
N ASN A 113 -11.70 6.21 3.78
CA ASN A 113 -12.47 5.04 4.20
C ASN A 113 -11.69 3.73 4.01
N VAL A 114 -11.57 2.97 5.09
CA VAL A 114 -10.93 1.65 5.07
C VAL A 114 -11.99 0.55 4.96
N ASN A 115 -12.33 0.13 3.74
CA ASN A 115 -13.30 -0.95 3.50
C ASN A 115 -12.63 -2.29 3.24
N ILE A 116 -12.14 -2.93 4.31
CA ILE A 116 -11.46 -4.24 4.25
C ILE A 116 -12.39 -5.33 3.70
N SER A 117 -13.66 -5.34 4.11
CA SER A 117 -14.61 -6.38 3.69
C SER A 117 -14.76 -6.48 2.17
N SER A 118 -14.69 -5.37 1.44
CA SER A 118 -14.81 -5.37 -0.03
C SER A 118 -13.66 -6.09 -0.78
N TRP A 119 -12.55 -6.35 -0.08
CA TRP A 119 -11.35 -7.00 -0.62
C TRP A 119 -11.15 -8.43 -0.09
N PHE A 120 -11.67 -8.71 1.11
CA PHE A 120 -11.51 -10.01 1.79
C PHE A 120 -12.79 -10.84 1.86
N ALA A 121 -13.92 -10.34 1.38
CA ALA A 121 -15.14 -11.12 1.18
C ALA A 121 -14.85 -12.32 0.23
N LYS A 122 -15.42 -13.47 0.59
CA LYS A 122 -15.32 -14.74 -0.14
C LYS A 122 -15.87 -14.56 -1.56
#